data_AF-A0A353LMK1-F1
#
_entry.id   AF-A0A353LMK1-F1
#
_cell.length_a   1.000
_cell.length_b   1.000
_cell.length_c   1.000
_cell.angle_alpha   90.00
_cell.angle_beta   90.00
_cell.angle_gamma   90.00
#
_symmetry.space_group_name_H-M   'P 1'
#
loop_
_entity.id
_entity.type
_entity.pdbx_description
1 polymer ?
#
loop_
_entity_poly.entity_id
_entity_poly.type
_entity_poly.pdbx_seq_one_letter_code
_entity_poly.pdbx_strand_id
1 'polypeptide(L)'
;MRLACRPRLALLFARRGAEGQAATLFAEGGSGGFIYHGIIGLAVLIGLAWLLSEARARIRWRYVIIALVSQFVIALILLRVPFLREGFLALNGVVRALSDATRAGTSFVFGYLGGGAAPFTISDPAASFILGLQALPLILVMSALSALLWHWRVLPWVIRGFAWALRRSLALGGAAGVAAAANIFAGMVEAPLMIRPYLARMRRSELFVLMSVGMATVAGTMMVLYATILAPVIPGALGHILTASVISLPAAILIAQIMIPDADLPAAPEAAQPLEMPRYGSAMDAVTVGTQQGLVLLANVIAMLIVLVALVALVNLLLSLLPEMAGAPLSLQRLLGWL
;
A
#
# COMPACT_ATOMS: atom_id res chain seq x y z
N MET A 1 -21.34 -37.23 35.75
CA MET A 1 -19.94 -37.23 35.26
C MET A 1 -19.95 -36.60 33.88
N ARG A 2 -19.11 -35.59 33.69
CA ARG A 2 -19.34 -34.37 32.90
C ARG A 2 -19.41 -34.56 31.37
N LEU A 3 -20.36 -33.85 30.77
CA LEU A 3 -20.33 -33.40 29.38
C LEU A 3 -19.11 -32.49 29.17
N ALA A 4 -18.26 -32.83 28.20
CA ALA A 4 -17.25 -31.93 27.64
C ALA A 4 -17.12 -32.24 26.14
N CYS A 5 -18.09 -31.78 25.35
CA CYS A 5 -18.00 -31.85 23.89
C CYS A 5 -18.46 -30.53 23.27
N ARG A 6 -17.52 -29.87 22.58
CA ARG A 6 -17.72 -28.97 21.42
C ARG A 6 -18.02 -27.47 21.65
N PRO A 7 -17.05 -26.68 22.14
CA PRO A 7 -16.98 -25.25 21.84
C PRO A 7 -16.55 -24.96 20.38
N ARG A 8 -15.84 -25.87 19.71
CA ARG A 8 -15.34 -25.68 18.32
C ARG A 8 -16.42 -25.78 17.22
N LEU A 9 -17.49 -26.57 17.41
CA LEU A 9 -18.57 -26.61 16.41
C LEU A 9 -19.45 -25.36 16.46
N ALA A 10 -19.69 -24.78 17.64
CA ALA A 10 -20.45 -23.55 17.78
C ALA A 10 -19.78 -22.37 17.04
N LEU A 11 -18.45 -22.28 17.07
CA LEU A 11 -17.68 -21.28 16.32
C LEU A 11 -17.71 -21.50 14.79
N LEU A 12 -17.74 -22.75 14.33
CA LEU A 12 -17.88 -23.08 12.91
C LEU A 12 -19.30 -22.77 12.39
N PHE A 13 -20.34 -22.99 13.20
CA PHE A 13 -21.71 -22.60 12.87
C PHE A 13 -21.92 -21.09 12.95
N ALA A 14 -21.27 -20.39 13.89
CA ALA A 14 -21.29 -18.93 13.96
C ALA A 14 -20.55 -18.28 12.77
N ARG A 15 -19.42 -18.85 12.32
CA ARG A 15 -18.73 -18.41 11.09
C ARG A 15 -19.57 -18.64 9.83
N ARG A 16 -20.18 -19.82 9.68
CA ARG A 16 -21.10 -20.09 8.55
C ARG A 16 -22.36 -19.24 8.58
N GLY A 17 -22.88 -18.92 9.77
CA GLY A 17 -24.02 -18.02 9.96
C GLY A 17 -23.69 -16.57 9.58
N ALA A 18 -22.51 -16.08 9.97
CA ALA A 18 -22.03 -14.74 9.61
C ALA A 18 -21.66 -14.61 8.13
N GLU A 19 -21.04 -15.63 7.53
CA GLU A 19 -20.77 -15.67 6.08
C GLU A 19 -22.07 -15.78 5.27
N GLY A 20 -23.05 -16.55 5.76
CA GLY A 20 -24.39 -16.65 5.18
C GLY A 20 -25.18 -15.35 5.29
N GLN A 21 -25.13 -14.67 6.44
CA GLN A 21 -25.81 -13.38 6.67
C GLN A 21 -25.15 -12.23 5.91
N ALA A 22 -23.82 -12.22 5.79
CA ALA A 22 -23.12 -11.26 4.95
C ALA A 22 -23.49 -11.51 3.48
N ALA A 23 -23.45 -12.75 3.00
CA ALA A 23 -23.85 -13.09 1.64
C ALA A 23 -25.31 -12.77 1.32
N THR A 24 -26.24 -12.94 2.28
CA THR A 24 -27.64 -12.52 2.11
C THR A 24 -27.81 -11.01 2.20
N LEU A 25 -27.05 -10.28 3.02
CA LEU A 25 -27.02 -8.80 2.99
C LEU A 25 -26.47 -8.28 1.66
N PHE A 26 -25.45 -8.93 1.09
CA PHE A 26 -24.91 -8.62 -0.23
C PHE A 26 -25.87 -8.99 -1.38
N ALA A 27 -26.79 -9.94 -1.16
CA ALA A 27 -27.77 -10.38 -2.15
C ALA A 27 -29.13 -9.66 -2.05
N GLU A 28 -29.56 -9.23 -0.86
CA GLU A 28 -30.85 -8.56 -0.63
C GLU A 28 -30.77 -7.03 -0.71
N GLY A 29 -29.57 -6.44 -0.60
CA GLY A 29 -29.35 -5.04 -0.93
C GLY A 29 -29.40 -4.85 -2.44
N GLY A 30 -30.57 -4.52 -2.98
CA GLY A 30 -30.70 -4.10 -4.38
C GLY A 30 -29.58 -3.13 -4.74
N SER A 31 -28.89 -3.38 -5.86
CA SER A 31 -27.63 -2.74 -6.26
C SER A 31 -27.56 -1.22 -6.07
N GLY A 32 -28.72 -0.52 -6.05
CA GLY A 32 -28.82 0.89 -5.68
C GLY A 32 -28.35 1.23 -4.26
N GLY A 33 -28.72 0.46 -3.23
CA GLY A 33 -28.45 0.80 -1.81
C GLY A 33 -26.96 0.94 -1.49
N PHE A 34 -26.13 0.05 -2.04
CA PHE A 34 -24.67 0.09 -1.87
C PHE A 34 -24.02 1.28 -2.58
N ILE A 35 -24.55 1.66 -3.75
CA ILE A 35 -24.05 2.80 -4.52
C ILE A 35 -24.34 4.11 -3.78
N TYR A 36 -25.56 4.28 -3.26
CA TYR A 36 -25.92 5.47 -2.48
C TYR A 36 -25.05 5.61 -1.23
N HIS A 37 -24.81 4.51 -0.52
CA HIS A 37 -23.94 4.52 0.66
C HIS A 37 -22.49 4.93 0.31
N GLY A 38 -21.95 4.42 -0.81
CA GLY A 38 -20.62 4.79 -1.30
C GLY A 38 -20.51 6.27 -1.69
N ILE A 39 -21.53 6.80 -2.37
CA ILE A 39 -21.58 8.23 -2.75
C ILE A 39 -21.66 9.13 -1.51
N ILE A 40 -22.49 8.76 -0.53
CA ILE A 40 -22.61 9.50 0.73
C ILE A 40 -21.26 9.46 1.48
N GLY A 41 -20.62 8.29 1.58
CA GLY A 41 -19.31 8.17 2.20
C GLY A 41 -18.25 9.06 1.55
N LEU A 42 -18.21 9.09 0.22
CA LEU A 42 -17.30 9.95 -0.54
C LEU A 42 -17.59 11.44 -0.29
N ALA A 43 -18.86 11.84 -0.28
CA ALA A 43 -19.28 13.19 0.02
C ALA A 43 -18.90 13.61 1.45
N VAL A 44 -19.05 12.70 2.43
CA VAL A 44 -18.65 12.94 3.83
C VAL A 44 -17.13 13.11 3.95
N LEU A 45 -16.32 12.28 3.28
CA LEU A 45 -14.85 12.42 3.30
C LEU A 45 -14.38 13.73 2.68
N ILE A 46 -14.97 14.11 1.54
CA ILE A 46 -14.70 15.41 0.89
C ILE A 46 -15.18 16.56 1.78
N GLY A 47 -16.35 16.42 2.41
CA GLY A 47 -16.89 17.40 3.35
C GLY A 47 -16.02 17.60 4.58
N LEU A 48 -15.47 16.51 5.14
CA LEU A 48 -14.52 16.56 6.26
C LEU A 48 -13.23 17.29 5.86
N ALA A 49 -12.67 16.97 4.69
CA ALA A 49 -11.51 17.68 4.16
C ALA A 49 -11.80 19.18 3.96
N TRP A 50 -13.01 19.52 3.49
CA TRP A 50 -13.44 20.91 3.31
C TRP A 50 -13.62 21.65 4.65
N LEU A 51 -14.14 20.96 5.68
CA LEU A 51 -14.27 21.53 7.03
C LEU A 51 -12.90 21.85 7.63
N LEU A 52 -11.92 20.98 7.43
CA LEU A 52 -10.53 21.14 7.88
C LEU A 52 -9.68 22.05 6.94
N SER A 53 -10.28 22.60 5.88
CA SER A 53 -9.57 23.45 4.92
C SER A 53 -9.18 24.80 5.53
N GLU A 54 -7.93 25.20 5.29
CA GLU A 54 -7.39 26.49 5.76
C GLU A 54 -7.98 27.69 5.00
N ALA A 55 -8.31 27.52 3.72
CA ALA A 55 -8.75 28.61 2.86
C ALA A 55 -9.83 28.15 1.88
N ARG A 56 -11.03 27.89 2.40
CA ARG A 56 -12.19 27.36 1.66
C ARG A 56 -12.53 28.14 0.37
N ALA A 57 -12.32 29.46 0.37
CA ALA A 57 -12.57 30.32 -0.79
C ALA A 57 -11.55 30.16 -1.93
N ARG A 58 -10.35 29.61 -1.63
CA ARG A 58 -9.26 29.41 -2.61
C ARG A 58 -9.30 28.03 -3.27
N ILE A 59 -10.26 27.18 -2.89
CA ILE A 59 -10.40 25.83 -3.46
C ILE A 59 -10.79 25.92 -4.94
N ARG A 60 -9.97 25.32 -5.78
CA ARG A 60 -10.20 25.29 -7.24
C ARG A 60 -10.97 24.04 -7.60
N TRP A 61 -12.30 24.13 -7.49
CA TRP A 61 -13.23 23.02 -7.71
C TRP A 61 -13.05 22.29 -9.06
N ARG A 62 -12.55 22.98 -10.08
CA ARG A 62 -12.16 22.34 -11.35
C ARG A 62 -11.20 21.15 -11.13
N TYR A 63 -10.17 21.31 -10.32
CA TYR A 63 -9.18 20.25 -10.07
C TYR A 63 -9.70 19.18 -9.12
N VAL A 64 -10.56 19.56 -8.16
CA VAL A 64 -11.27 18.60 -7.31
C VAL A 64 -12.13 17.66 -8.15
N ILE A 65 -12.92 18.22 -9.08
CA ILE A 65 -13.77 17.43 -9.97
C ILE A 65 -12.92 16.58 -10.91
N ILE A 66 -11.84 17.11 -11.49
CA ILE A 66 -10.95 16.31 -12.36
C ILE A 66 -10.30 15.18 -11.58
N ALA A 67 -9.87 15.42 -10.33
CA ALA A 67 -9.27 14.39 -9.48
C ALA A 67 -10.28 13.32 -9.05
N LEU A 68 -11.54 13.71 -8.84
CA LEU A 68 -12.62 12.78 -8.53
C LEU A 68 -12.96 11.91 -9.75
N VAL A 69 -13.18 12.55 -10.91
CA VAL A 69 -13.48 11.87 -12.17
C VAL A 69 -12.33 10.97 -12.59
N SER A 70 -11.08 11.39 -12.41
CA SER A 70 -9.92 10.57 -12.77
C SER A 70 -9.82 9.29 -11.95
N GLN A 71 -10.22 9.30 -10.66
CA GLN A 71 -10.30 8.08 -9.85
C GLN A 71 -11.29 7.08 -10.46
N PHE A 72 -12.50 7.54 -10.83
CA PHE A 72 -13.51 6.69 -11.46
C PHE A 72 -13.07 6.19 -12.84
N VAL A 73 -12.44 7.06 -13.65
CA VAL A 73 -11.92 6.70 -14.97
C VAL A 73 -10.81 5.67 -14.85
N ILE A 74 -9.85 5.87 -13.93
CA ILE A 74 -8.77 4.91 -13.67
C ILE A 74 -9.36 3.58 -13.18
N ALA A 75 -10.29 3.60 -12.22
CA ALA A 75 -10.95 2.40 -11.73
C ALA A 75 -11.67 1.66 -12.87
N LEU A 76 -12.40 2.36 -13.72
CA LEU A 76 -13.11 1.77 -14.85
C LEU A 76 -12.13 1.16 -15.86
N ILE A 77 -11.07 1.90 -16.21
CA ILE A 77 -10.04 1.41 -17.13
C ILE A 77 -9.38 0.14 -16.56
N LEU A 78 -8.91 0.18 -15.31
CA LEU A 78 -8.19 -0.94 -14.71
C LEU A 78 -9.10 -2.17 -14.46
N LEU A 79 -10.39 -1.98 -14.18
CA LEU A 79 -11.31 -3.08 -13.85
C LEU A 79 -12.08 -3.64 -15.05
N ARG A 80 -12.38 -2.83 -16.08
CA ARG A 80 -13.21 -3.24 -17.22
C ARG A 80 -12.43 -3.56 -18.49
N VAL A 81 -11.22 -3.03 -18.67
CA VAL A 81 -10.47 -3.24 -19.91
C VAL A 81 -9.84 -4.65 -19.89
N PRO A 82 -10.21 -5.55 -20.82
CA PRO A 82 -9.77 -6.94 -20.80
C PRO A 82 -8.25 -7.09 -20.93
N PHE A 83 -7.62 -6.26 -21.77
CA PHE A 83 -6.16 -6.22 -21.93
C PHE A 83 -5.43 -5.91 -20.62
N LEU A 84 -5.97 -5.00 -19.79
CA LEU A 84 -5.35 -4.67 -18.49
C LEU A 84 -5.59 -5.77 -17.46
N ARG A 85 -6.75 -6.44 -17.52
CA ARG A 85 -7.02 -7.63 -16.70
C ARG A 85 -6.05 -8.76 -17.01
N GLU A 86 -5.76 -9.02 -18.27
CA GLU A 86 -4.74 -9.99 -18.70
C GLU A 86 -3.34 -9.55 -18.26
N GLY A 87 -3.01 -8.26 -18.39
CA GLY A 87 -1.79 -7.68 -17.84
C GLY A 87 -1.64 -7.92 -16.33
N PHE A 88 -2.70 -7.73 -15.55
CA PHE A 88 -2.69 -8.02 -14.12
C PHE A 88 -2.54 -9.50 -13.79
N LEU A 89 -3.12 -10.39 -14.61
CA LEU A 89 -2.87 -11.82 -14.48
C LEU A 89 -1.39 -12.16 -14.76
N ALA A 90 -0.76 -11.51 -15.74
CA ALA A 90 0.67 -11.66 -16.01
C ALA A 90 1.53 -11.15 -14.83
N LEU A 91 1.12 -10.06 -14.17
CA LEU A 91 1.81 -9.57 -12.98
C LEU A 91 1.78 -10.58 -11.82
N ASN A 92 0.76 -11.41 -11.68
CA ASN A 92 0.78 -12.49 -10.69
C ASN A 92 1.93 -13.49 -10.97
N GLY A 93 2.26 -13.73 -12.24
CA GLY A 93 3.42 -14.51 -12.64
C GLY A 93 4.73 -13.85 -12.19
N VAL A 94 4.83 -12.53 -12.28
CA VAL A 94 5.98 -11.75 -11.78
C VAL A 94 6.13 -11.88 -10.28
N VAL A 95 5.03 -11.79 -9.51
CA VAL A 95 5.07 -11.99 -8.04
C VAL A 95 5.58 -13.38 -7.70
N ARG A 96 5.07 -14.41 -8.39
CA ARG A 96 5.52 -15.79 -8.17
C ARG A 96 7.00 -15.95 -8.48
N ALA A 97 7.45 -15.46 -9.64
CA ALA A 97 8.86 -15.52 -10.02
C ALA A 97 9.76 -14.81 -9.01
N LEU A 98 9.36 -13.63 -8.51
CA LEU A 98 10.10 -12.92 -7.46
C LEU A 98 10.09 -13.65 -6.13
N SER A 99 8.95 -14.23 -5.74
CA SER A 99 8.83 -15.04 -4.53
C SER A 99 9.68 -16.30 -4.61
N ASP A 100 9.71 -16.98 -5.76
CA ASP A 100 10.49 -18.19 -5.99
C ASP A 100 12.00 -17.88 -6.03
N ALA A 101 12.40 -16.78 -6.69
CA ALA A 101 13.78 -16.31 -6.68
C ALA A 101 14.24 -15.93 -5.26
N THR A 102 13.38 -15.25 -4.50
CA THR A 102 13.65 -14.93 -3.09
C THR A 102 13.80 -16.21 -2.27
N ARG A 103 12.89 -17.19 -2.46
CA ARG A 103 12.95 -18.48 -1.77
C ARG A 103 14.22 -19.26 -2.09
N ALA A 104 14.72 -19.19 -3.32
CA ALA A 104 16.01 -19.79 -3.67
C ALA A 104 17.16 -19.16 -2.86
N GLY A 105 17.16 -17.82 -2.72
CA GLY A 105 18.14 -17.11 -1.89
C GLY A 105 18.02 -17.43 -0.40
N THR A 106 16.80 -17.41 0.16
CA THR A 106 16.58 -17.66 1.59
C THR A 106 16.82 -19.12 1.95
N SER A 107 16.47 -20.07 1.09
CA SER A 107 16.75 -21.49 1.32
C SER A 107 18.25 -21.81 1.23
N PHE A 108 19.00 -21.09 0.39
CA PHE A 108 20.46 -21.21 0.36
C PHE A 108 21.10 -20.70 1.68
N VAL A 109 20.69 -19.52 2.16
CA VAL A 109 21.29 -18.89 3.34
C VAL A 109 20.80 -19.52 4.66
N PHE A 110 19.50 -19.82 4.77
CA PHE A 110 18.85 -20.26 6.01
C PHE A 110 18.38 -21.71 5.98
N GLY A 111 18.65 -22.47 4.91
CA GLY A 111 18.25 -23.87 4.80
C GLY A 111 16.74 -24.06 4.85
N TYR A 112 16.28 -25.03 5.64
CA TYR A 112 14.85 -25.32 5.80
C TYR A 112 14.06 -24.16 6.42
N LEU A 113 14.68 -23.35 7.28
CA LEU A 113 14.03 -22.18 7.91
C LEU A 113 13.67 -21.10 6.87
N GLY A 114 14.49 -20.99 5.82
CA GLY A 114 14.26 -20.12 4.66
C GLY A 114 13.33 -20.70 3.60
N GLY A 115 12.63 -21.81 3.89
CA GLY A 115 11.70 -22.47 2.97
C GLY A 115 12.33 -23.57 2.13
N GLY A 116 13.55 -24.03 2.45
CA GLY A 116 14.17 -25.23 1.88
C GLY A 116 13.50 -26.53 2.35
N ALA A 117 13.96 -27.66 1.85
CA ALA A 117 13.45 -28.98 2.26
C ALA A 117 13.73 -29.24 3.75
N ALA A 118 12.71 -29.59 4.52
CA ALA A 118 12.87 -29.94 5.92
C ALA A 118 13.53 -31.32 6.07
N PRO A 119 14.50 -31.49 6.99
CA PRO A 119 15.12 -32.78 7.26
C PRO A 119 14.23 -33.73 8.09
N PHE A 120 12.98 -33.33 8.38
CA PHE A 120 12.01 -34.06 9.18
C PHE A 120 10.60 -33.94 8.58
N THR A 121 9.69 -34.83 8.98
CA THR A 121 8.29 -34.79 8.54
C THR A 121 7.55 -33.64 9.23
N ILE A 122 6.97 -32.74 8.43
CA ILE A 122 6.18 -31.62 8.93
C ILE A 122 4.75 -32.10 9.21
N SER A 123 4.31 -32.02 10.47
CA SER A 123 2.95 -32.39 10.90
C SER A 123 1.91 -31.31 10.56
N ASP A 124 2.29 -30.03 10.62
CA ASP A 124 1.45 -28.90 10.21
C ASP A 124 2.24 -27.96 9.29
N PRO A 125 1.98 -28.00 7.97
CA PRO A 125 2.61 -27.12 6.99
C PRO A 125 2.40 -25.63 7.28
N ALA A 126 1.27 -25.23 7.87
CA ALA A 126 0.98 -23.83 8.16
C ALA A 126 1.87 -23.28 9.29
N ALA A 127 2.25 -24.13 10.24
CA ALA A 127 3.16 -23.79 11.34
C ALA A 127 4.64 -23.68 10.90
N SER A 128 4.97 -24.16 9.69
CA SER A 128 6.34 -24.13 9.15
C SER A 128 6.73 -22.81 8.48
N PHE A 129 5.77 -21.91 8.28
CA PHE A 129 6.02 -20.62 7.64
C PHE A 129 6.60 -19.60 8.62
N ILE A 130 7.84 -19.18 8.37
CA ILE A 130 8.52 -18.16 9.15
C ILE A 130 8.53 -16.85 8.37
N LEU A 131 7.61 -15.93 8.71
CA LEU A 131 7.44 -14.65 8.04
C LEU A 131 8.77 -13.91 7.83
N GLY A 132 9.58 -13.81 8.88
CA GLY A 132 10.85 -13.08 8.88
C GLY A 132 11.96 -13.68 8.02
N LEU A 133 11.92 -14.99 7.75
CA LEU A 133 12.96 -15.71 7.00
C LEU A 133 12.51 -16.12 5.60
N GLN A 134 11.21 -16.14 5.32
CA GLN A 134 10.65 -16.63 4.07
C GLN A 134 10.00 -15.53 3.22
N ALA A 135 9.28 -14.59 3.83
CA ALA A 135 8.58 -13.54 3.08
C ALA A 135 9.25 -12.18 3.17
N LEU A 136 9.65 -11.73 4.37
CA LEU A 136 10.27 -10.40 4.52
C LEU A 136 11.59 -10.22 3.73
N PRO A 137 12.43 -11.25 3.50
CA PRO A 137 13.63 -11.10 2.65
C PRO A 137 13.35 -10.68 1.20
N LEU A 138 12.10 -10.78 0.74
CA LEU A 138 11.66 -10.22 -0.54
C LEU A 138 11.95 -8.72 -0.64
N ILE A 139 11.95 -8.01 0.50
CA ILE A 139 12.34 -6.59 0.59
C ILE A 139 13.77 -6.38 0.05
N LEU A 140 14.72 -7.27 0.39
CA LEU A 140 16.11 -7.18 -0.08
C LEU A 140 16.19 -7.29 -1.61
N VAL A 141 15.52 -8.31 -2.15
CA VAL A 141 15.49 -8.57 -3.60
C VAL A 141 14.83 -7.42 -4.34
N MET A 142 13.72 -6.90 -3.80
CA MET A 142 13.00 -5.78 -4.41
C MET A 142 13.79 -4.47 -4.34
N SER A 143 14.52 -4.19 -3.25
CA SER A 143 15.38 -3.01 -3.17
C SER A 143 16.56 -3.10 -4.14
N ALA A 144 17.21 -4.26 -4.26
CA ALA A 144 18.27 -4.50 -5.23
C ALA A 144 17.76 -4.38 -6.68
N LEU A 145 16.59 -4.95 -6.98
CA LEU A 145 15.96 -4.85 -8.31
C LEU A 145 15.57 -3.41 -8.64
N SER A 146 15.04 -2.67 -7.68
CA SER A 146 14.65 -1.26 -7.87
C SER A 146 15.87 -0.39 -8.19
N ALA A 147 16.98 -0.59 -7.46
CA ALA A 147 18.27 0.07 -7.75
C ALA A 147 18.82 -0.31 -9.13
N LEU A 148 18.69 -1.57 -9.55
CA LEU A 148 19.12 -2.03 -10.86
C LEU A 148 18.27 -1.43 -12.00
N LEU A 149 16.95 -1.40 -11.84
CA LEU A 149 16.03 -0.76 -12.79
C LEU A 149 16.24 0.76 -12.86
N TRP A 150 16.72 1.36 -11.77
CA TRP A 150 17.17 2.74 -11.75
C TRP A 150 18.42 2.94 -12.58
N HIS A 151 19.45 2.11 -12.37
CA HIS A 151 20.70 2.14 -13.12
C HIS A 151 20.47 1.98 -14.64
N TRP A 152 19.55 1.09 -15.04
CA TRP A 152 19.14 0.89 -16.44
C TRP A 152 18.18 1.96 -16.99
N ARG A 153 17.82 2.97 -16.19
CA ARG A 153 16.90 4.06 -16.56
C ARG A 153 15.47 3.64 -16.91
N VAL A 154 15.07 2.42 -16.56
CA VAL A 154 13.69 1.94 -16.75
C VAL A 154 12.75 2.70 -15.81
N LEU A 155 13.09 2.77 -14.51
CA LEU A 155 12.22 3.41 -13.52
C LEU A 155 12.07 4.93 -13.73
N PRO A 156 13.15 5.71 -13.99
CA PRO A 156 13.03 7.11 -14.35
C PRO A 156 12.13 7.37 -15.57
N TRP A 157 12.16 6.50 -16.58
CA TRP A 157 11.33 6.64 -17.77
C TRP A 157 9.84 6.48 -17.45
N VAL A 158 9.50 5.45 -16.67
CA VAL A 158 8.12 5.22 -16.20
C VAL A 158 7.63 6.39 -15.34
N ILE A 159 8.45 6.87 -14.39
CA ILE A 159 8.10 7.98 -13.50
C ILE A 159 7.82 9.26 -14.30
N ARG A 160 8.61 9.56 -15.34
CA ARG A 160 8.35 10.71 -16.21
C ARG A 160 7.01 10.60 -16.93
N GLY A 161 6.63 9.41 -17.35
CA GLY A 161 5.31 9.15 -17.96
C GLY A 161 4.17 9.44 -17.00
N PHE A 162 4.24 8.95 -15.76
CA PHE A 162 3.25 9.23 -14.73
C PHE A 162 3.22 10.72 -14.33
N ALA A 163 4.40 11.35 -14.17
CA ALA A 163 4.49 12.77 -13.86
C ALA A 163 3.87 13.63 -14.96
N TRP A 164 4.06 13.27 -16.23
CA TRP A 164 3.40 13.91 -17.36
C TRP A 164 1.87 13.73 -17.30
N ALA A 165 1.38 12.54 -16.99
CA ALA A 165 -0.05 12.27 -16.85
C ALA A 165 -0.68 13.11 -15.72
N LEU A 166 -0.02 13.20 -14.55
CA LEU A 166 -0.46 14.03 -13.43
C LEU A 166 -0.46 15.51 -13.76
N ARG A 167 0.57 16.00 -14.47
CA ARG A 167 0.63 17.38 -14.93
C ARG A 167 -0.53 17.69 -15.87
N ARG A 168 -0.85 16.79 -16.81
CA ARG A 168 -1.91 17.02 -17.79
C ARG A 168 -3.32 16.97 -17.20
N SER A 169 -3.54 16.08 -16.23
CA SER A 169 -4.83 15.83 -15.61
C SER A 169 -5.08 16.75 -14.41
N LEU A 170 -4.16 16.80 -13.45
CA LEU A 170 -4.34 17.44 -12.14
C LEU A 170 -3.61 18.79 -12.01
N ALA A 171 -2.93 19.24 -13.06
CA ALA A 171 -2.01 20.40 -13.04
C ALA A 171 -0.93 20.32 -11.95
N LEU A 172 -0.60 19.12 -11.47
CA LEU A 172 0.50 18.90 -10.53
C LEU A 172 1.81 18.75 -11.32
N GLY A 173 2.55 19.85 -11.45
CA GLY A 173 3.83 19.91 -12.17
C GLY A 173 5.05 19.98 -11.26
N GLY A 174 6.22 20.21 -11.87
CA GLY A 174 7.49 20.43 -11.16
C GLY A 174 7.92 19.26 -10.27
N ALA A 175 8.67 19.57 -9.21
CA ALA A 175 9.15 18.59 -8.23
C ALA A 175 8.01 17.80 -7.57
N ALA A 176 6.89 18.46 -7.24
CA ALA A 176 5.75 17.82 -6.59
C ALA A 176 5.13 16.71 -7.44
N GLY A 177 4.89 16.98 -8.73
CA GLY A 177 4.32 15.99 -9.65
C GLY A 177 5.26 14.81 -9.92
N VAL A 178 6.57 15.10 -10.04
CA VAL A 178 7.59 14.07 -10.24
C VAL A 178 7.74 13.18 -9.01
N ALA A 179 7.78 13.77 -7.81
CA ALA A 179 7.89 13.00 -6.57
C ALA A 179 6.59 12.23 -6.26
N ALA A 180 5.42 12.81 -6.52
CA ALA A 180 4.15 12.09 -6.40
C ALA A 180 4.07 10.87 -7.35
N ALA A 181 4.57 11.01 -8.58
CA ALA A 181 4.69 9.89 -9.52
C ALA A 181 5.71 8.85 -9.08
N ALA A 182 6.87 9.29 -8.57
CA ALA A 182 7.91 8.40 -8.05
C ALA A 182 7.41 7.60 -6.83
N ASN A 183 6.55 8.19 -6.01
CA ASN A 183 6.04 7.60 -4.78
C ASN A 183 5.27 6.29 -5.00
N ILE A 184 4.61 6.12 -6.16
CA ILE A 184 3.94 4.85 -6.53
C ILE A 184 4.92 3.67 -6.48
N PHE A 185 6.18 3.91 -6.86
CA PHE A 185 7.18 2.86 -7.02
C PHE A 185 8.17 2.82 -5.86
N ALA A 186 8.72 3.98 -5.49
CA ALA A 186 9.79 4.13 -4.51
C ALA A 186 9.27 4.36 -3.07
N GLY A 187 8.01 4.79 -2.92
CA GLY A 187 7.40 5.05 -1.62
C GLY A 187 7.88 6.32 -0.90
N MET A 188 7.33 6.54 0.30
CA MET A 188 7.38 7.82 1.02
C MET A 188 8.77 8.29 1.45
N VAL A 189 9.73 7.38 1.60
CA VAL A 189 11.10 7.72 2.02
C VAL A 189 11.99 8.00 0.81
N GLU A 190 11.85 7.23 -0.27
CA GLU A 190 12.72 7.31 -1.43
C GLU A 190 12.30 8.41 -2.41
N ALA A 191 10.98 8.62 -2.59
CA ALA A 191 10.48 9.61 -3.54
C ALA A 191 10.89 11.06 -3.22
N PRO A 192 10.88 11.54 -1.96
CA PRO A 192 11.39 12.88 -1.63
C PRO A 192 12.91 13.02 -1.84
N LEU A 193 13.68 11.95 -1.61
CA LEU A 193 15.13 11.98 -1.80
C LEU A 193 15.51 12.24 -3.26
N MET A 194 14.69 11.77 -4.20
CA MET A 194 14.91 11.96 -5.64
C MET A 194 14.72 13.41 -6.12
N ILE A 195 14.07 14.24 -5.30
CA ILE A 195 13.86 15.68 -5.55
C ILE A 195 14.48 16.54 -4.45
N ARG A 196 15.45 16.00 -3.69
CA ARG A 196 16.03 16.65 -2.51
C ARG A 196 16.46 18.12 -2.72
N PRO A 197 17.09 18.52 -3.84
CA PRO A 197 17.50 19.92 -4.06
C PRO A 197 16.30 20.88 -4.17
N TYR A 198 15.14 20.35 -4.52
CA TYR A 198 13.94 21.13 -4.76
C TYR A 198 13.03 21.21 -3.53
N LEU A 199 13.15 20.29 -2.57
CA LEU A 199 12.32 20.26 -1.35
C LEU A 199 12.35 21.60 -0.59
N ALA A 200 13.52 22.23 -0.46
CA ALA A 200 13.67 23.51 0.23
C ALA A 200 12.99 24.69 -0.49
N ARG A 201 12.66 24.54 -1.77
CA ARG A 201 12.03 25.57 -2.62
C ARG A 201 10.56 25.29 -2.90
N MET A 202 10.02 24.18 -2.37
CA MET A 202 8.61 23.82 -2.56
C MET A 202 7.70 24.69 -1.71
N ARG A 203 6.54 25.01 -2.27
CA ARG A 203 5.47 25.67 -1.51
C ARG A 203 4.92 24.72 -0.46
N ARG A 204 4.32 25.27 0.59
CA ARG A 204 3.69 24.48 1.66
C ARG A 204 2.60 23.54 1.14
N SER A 205 1.81 23.98 0.17
CA SER A 205 0.82 23.17 -0.56
C SER A 205 1.45 21.98 -1.27
N GLU A 206 2.56 22.19 -1.98
CA GLU A 206 3.30 21.16 -2.71
C GLU A 206 3.92 20.12 -1.77
N LEU A 207 4.49 20.58 -0.64
CA LEU A 207 4.98 19.69 0.42
C LEU A 207 3.84 18.88 1.04
N PHE A 208 2.69 19.50 1.31
CA PHE A 208 1.54 18.80 1.86
C PHE A 208 0.98 17.75 0.90
N VAL A 209 0.93 18.06 -0.40
CA VAL A 209 0.58 17.08 -1.44
C VAL A 209 1.57 15.91 -1.43
N LEU A 210 2.88 16.20 -1.40
CA LEU A 210 3.91 15.16 -1.37
C LEU A 210 3.76 14.24 -0.15
N MET A 211 3.56 14.81 1.05
CA MET A 211 3.36 14.04 2.27
C MET A 211 2.07 13.22 2.24
N SER A 212 0.98 13.82 1.76
CA SER A 212 -0.33 13.15 1.65
C SER A 212 -0.30 11.98 0.68
N VAL A 213 0.31 12.17 -0.51
CA VAL A 213 0.52 11.09 -1.48
C VAL A 213 1.44 10.02 -0.90
N GLY A 214 2.51 10.43 -0.21
CA GLY A 214 3.41 9.59 0.57
C GLY A 214 2.67 8.57 1.43
N MET A 215 1.77 9.07 2.28
CA MET A 215 1.02 8.27 3.25
C MET A 215 -0.16 7.49 2.64
N ALA A 216 -0.72 7.95 1.52
CA ALA A 216 -1.90 7.34 0.91
C ALA A 216 -1.60 6.17 -0.03
N THR A 217 -0.35 6.01 -0.46
CA THR A 217 0.06 4.98 -1.42
C THR A 217 1.04 3.99 -0.81
N VAL A 218 1.21 2.84 -1.46
CA VAL A 218 2.12 1.78 -1.03
C VAL A 218 3.28 1.70 -2.02
N ALA A 219 4.51 1.61 -1.50
CA ALA A 219 5.72 1.41 -2.29
C ALA A 219 5.67 0.09 -3.08
N GLY A 220 6.26 0.06 -4.28
CA GLY A 220 6.31 -1.14 -5.12
C GLY A 220 7.01 -2.32 -4.44
N THR A 221 8.02 -2.03 -3.60
CA THR A 221 8.75 -3.03 -2.80
C THR A 221 7.83 -3.77 -1.82
N MET A 222 6.91 -3.05 -1.17
CA MET A 222 5.94 -3.63 -0.21
C MET A 222 4.70 -4.21 -0.91
N MET A 223 4.36 -3.70 -2.09
CA MET A 223 3.22 -4.19 -2.88
C MET A 223 3.35 -5.68 -3.21
N VAL A 224 4.53 -6.13 -3.66
CA VAL A 224 4.77 -7.54 -3.97
C VAL A 224 4.70 -8.40 -2.70
N LEU A 225 5.28 -7.93 -1.60
CA LEU A 225 5.22 -8.61 -0.30
C LEU A 225 3.77 -8.81 0.17
N TYR A 226 2.97 -7.74 0.17
CA TYR A 226 1.56 -7.83 0.55
C TYR A 226 0.77 -8.72 -0.40
N ALA A 227 1.04 -8.65 -1.71
CA ALA A 227 0.41 -9.55 -2.67
C ALA A 227 0.73 -11.03 -2.40
N THR A 228 1.99 -11.36 -2.06
CA THR A 228 2.40 -12.73 -1.70
C THR A 228 1.69 -13.20 -0.43
N ILE A 229 1.58 -12.35 0.58
CA ILE A 229 0.89 -12.67 1.84
C ILE A 229 -0.63 -12.84 1.62
N LEU A 230 -1.23 -12.01 0.77
CA LEU A 230 -2.68 -12.03 0.50
C LEU A 230 -3.09 -13.06 -0.57
N ALA A 231 -2.16 -13.58 -1.37
CA ALA A 231 -2.43 -14.52 -2.46
C ALA A 231 -3.30 -15.74 -2.06
N PRO A 232 -3.19 -16.32 -0.84
CA PRO A 232 -4.04 -17.43 -0.41
C PRO A 232 -5.50 -17.02 -0.14
N VAL A 233 -5.75 -15.73 0.13
CA VAL A 233 -7.06 -15.20 0.56
C VAL A 233 -7.77 -14.46 -0.58
N ILE A 234 -7.02 -13.69 -1.38
CA ILE A 234 -7.56 -12.82 -2.41
C ILE A 234 -6.94 -13.18 -3.76
N PRO A 235 -7.73 -13.73 -4.71
CA PRO A 235 -7.23 -13.99 -6.06
C PRO A 235 -6.88 -12.67 -6.74
N GLY A 236 -5.69 -12.59 -7.36
CA GLY A 236 -5.24 -11.37 -8.01
C GLY A 236 -4.94 -10.23 -7.04
N ALA A 237 -4.51 -10.53 -5.81
CA ALA A 237 -4.17 -9.54 -4.78
C ALA A 237 -3.27 -8.40 -5.30
N LEU A 238 -2.26 -8.69 -6.12
CA LEU A 238 -1.41 -7.64 -6.69
C LEU A 238 -2.21 -6.66 -7.55
N GLY A 239 -3.11 -7.14 -8.40
CA GLY A 239 -3.95 -6.29 -9.23
C GLY A 239 -4.80 -5.35 -8.38
N HIS A 240 -5.36 -5.83 -7.27
CA HIS A 240 -6.11 -5.01 -6.32
C HIS A 240 -5.23 -3.97 -5.62
N ILE A 241 -4.06 -4.36 -5.11
CA ILE A 241 -3.14 -3.43 -4.42
C ILE A 241 -2.60 -2.37 -5.38
N LEU A 242 -2.24 -2.77 -6.61
CA LEU A 242 -1.76 -1.86 -7.64
C LEU A 242 -2.87 -0.88 -8.05
N THR A 243 -4.08 -1.39 -8.31
CA THR A 243 -5.24 -0.54 -8.64
C THR A 243 -5.52 0.46 -7.52
N ALA A 244 -5.53 0.00 -6.26
CA ALA A 244 -5.70 0.88 -5.11
C ALA A 244 -4.60 1.95 -5.03
N SER A 245 -3.32 1.57 -5.20
CA SER A 245 -2.20 2.53 -5.16
C SER A 245 -2.30 3.60 -6.25
N VAL A 246 -2.67 3.22 -7.48
CA VAL A 246 -2.82 4.19 -8.59
C VAL A 246 -4.02 5.12 -8.38
N ILE A 247 -5.13 4.62 -7.84
CA ILE A 247 -6.32 5.44 -7.52
C ILE A 247 -6.06 6.37 -6.32
N SER A 248 -5.28 5.90 -5.33
CA SER A 248 -4.89 6.70 -4.16
C SER A 248 -4.12 7.96 -4.52
N LEU A 249 -3.41 7.98 -5.65
CA LEU A 249 -2.65 9.15 -6.08
C LEU A 249 -3.54 10.38 -6.38
N PRO A 250 -4.50 10.35 -7.32
CA PRO A 250 -5.44 11.45 -7.51
C PRO A 250 -6.34 11.69 -6.28
N ALA A 251 -6.66 10.67 -5.49
CA ALA A 251 -7.43 10.84 -4.25
C ALA A 251 -6.67 11.65 -3.19
N ALA A 252 -5.39 11.35 -2.98
CA ALA A 252 -4.55 12.08 -2.05
C ALA A 252 -4.30 13.51 -2.51
N ILE A 253 -4.11 13.72 -3.82
CA ILE A 253 -3.99 15.07 -4.39
C ILE A 253 -5.29 15.85 -4.21
N LEU A 254 -6.46 15.22 -4.41
CA LEU A 254 -7.77 15.83 -4.16
C LEU A 254 -7.87 16.32 -2.72
N ILE A 255 -7.62 15.43 -1.74
CA ILE A 255 -7.75 15.77 -0.32
C ILE A 255 -6.72 16.85 0.06
N ALA A 256 -5.48 16.73 -0.41
CA ALA A 256 -4.43 17.70 -0.14
C ALA A 256 -4.77 19.10 -0.65
N GLN A 257 -5.31 19.20 -1.86
CA GLN A 257 -5.70 20.48 -2.47
C GLN A 257 -6.97 21.07 -1.86
N ILE A 258 -7.82 20.27 -1.22
CA ILE A 258 -8.96 20.79 -0.45
C ILE A 258 -8.48 21.33 0.88
N MET A 259 -7.63 20.59 1.60
CA MET A 259 -7.17 20.97 2.94
C MET A 259 -6.21 22.17 2.92
N ILE A 260 -5.22 22.17 2.02
CA ILE A 260 -4.27 23.27 1.84
C ILE A 260 -4.31 23.72 0.36
N PRO A 261 -5.35 24.50 -0.02
CA PRO A 261 -5.54 24.91 -1.40
C PRO A 261 -4.47 25.91 -1.83
N ASP A 262 -3.96 25.72 -3.03
CA ASP A 262 -3.04 26.63 -3.68
C ASP A 262 -3.72 27.34 -4.84
N ALA A 263 -4.07 28.62 -4.60
CA ALA A 263 -4.75 29.47 -5.58
C ALA A 263 -3.88 29.74 -6.82
N ASP A 264 -2.55 29.65 -6.69
CA ASP A 264 -1.56 30.05 -7.69
C ASP A 264 -1.03 28.86 -8.51
N LEU A 265 -1.81 27.78 -8.65
CA LEU A 265 -1.55 26.74 -9.65
C LEU A 265 -2.00 27.26 -11.04
N PRO A 266 -1.15 27.97 -11.80
CA PRO A 266 -0.16 27.23 -12.59
C PRO A 266 1.11 28.03 -12.93
N ALA A 267 2.32 27.44 -12.77
CA ALA A 267 3.56 27.72 -13.54
C ALA A 267 4.81 27.29 -12.74
N ALA A 268 4.97 25.99 -12.44
CA ALA A 268 6.35 25.52 -12.45
C ALA A 268 6.72 25.41 -13.94
N PRO A 269 7.71 26.20 -14.44
CA PRO A 269 8.12 26.12 -15.83
C PRO A 269 8.50 24.69 -16.20
N GLU A 270 8.48 24.45 -17.50
CA GLU A 270 8.81 23.23 -18.23
C GLU A 270 10.18 22.62 -17.93
N ALA A 271 10.96 23.16 -16.98
CA ALA A 271 12.18 22.51 -16.53
C ALA A 271 11.81 21.13 -16.01
N ALA A 272 12.02 20.12 -16.87
CA ALA A 272 12.16 18.73 -16.49
C ALA A 272 13.28 18.71 -15.47
N GLN A 273 12.92 18.97 -14.22
CA GLN A 273 13.87 19.03 -13.13
C GLN A 273 14.50 17.64 -13.10
N PRO A 274 15.80 17.54 -13.39
CA PRO A 274 16.44 16.24 -13.45
C PRO A 274 16.22 15.60 -12.08
N LEU A 275 15.57 14.43 -12.08
CA LEU A 275 15.61 13.55 -10.93
C LEU A 275 17.07 13.44 -10.50
N GLU A 276 17.36 13.67 -9.23
CA GLU A 276 18.67 13.29 -8.71
C GLU A 276 18.75 11.76 -8.84
N MET A 277 19.49 11.33 -9.85
CA MET A 277 19.73 9.92 -10.08
C MET A 277 20.85 9.50 -9.14
N PRO A 278 20.60 8.59 -8.18
CA PRO A 278 21.70 7.85 -7.57
C PRO A 278 22.60 7.31 -8.70
N ARG A 279 23.86 7.75 -8.69
CA ARG A 279 24.86 7.35 -9.68
C ARG A 279 25.48 6.06 -9.19
N TYR A 280 25.04 4.95 -9.76
CA TYR A 280 25.71 3.67 -9.59
C TYR A 280 26.82 3.53 -10.64
N GLY A 281 28.02 3.12 -10.22
CA GLY A 281 29.16 2.93 -11.10
C GLY A 281 29.03 1.72 -12.02
N SER A 282 28.22 0.73 -11.65
CA SER A 282 27.91 -0.46 -12.45
C SER A 282 26.58 -1.11 -12.02
N ALA A 283 26.12 -2.10 -12.79
CA ALA A 283 24.96 -2.90 -12.41
C ALA A 283 25.16 -3.65 -11.07
N MET A 284 26.36 -4.20 -10.82
CA MET A 284 26.65 -4.86 -9.54
C MET A 284 26.77 -3.89 -8.38
N ASP A 285 27.26 -2.67 -8.64
CA ASP A 285 27.24 -1.59 -7.65
C ASP A 285 25.80 -1.22 -7.27
N ALA A 286 24.90 -1.11 -8.26
CA ALA A 286 23.47 -0.88 -8.01
C ALA A 286 22.83 -1.99 -7.16
N VAL A 287 23.10 -3.26 -7.47
CA VAL A 287 22.62 -4.40 -6.68
C VAL A 287 23.15 -4.34 -5.24
N THR A 288 24.44 -4.03 -5.06
CA THR A 288 25.08 -4.01 -3.74
C THR A 288 24.51 -2.88 -2.86
N VAL A 289 24.47 -1.66 -3.40
CA VAL A 289 23.90 -0.50 -2.68
C VAL A 289 22.42 -0.69 -2.40
N GLY A 290 21.65 -1.17 -3.38
CA GLY A 290 20.22 -1.47 -3.21
C GLY A 290 19.97 -2.54 -2.15
N THR A 291 20.84 -3.57 -2.06
CA THR A 291 20.75 -4.60 -1.02
C THR A 291 21.01 -4.02 0.37
N GLN A 292 22.01 -3.13 0.52
CA GLN A 292 22.29 -2.48 1.81
C GLN A 292 21.13 -1.59 2.28
N GLN A 293 20.52 -0.83 1.36
CA GLN A 293 19.32 -0.03 1.66
C GLN A 293 18.15 -0.94 2.06
N GLY A 294 17.94 -2.03 1.32
CA GLY A 294 16.95 -3.05 1.64
C GLY A 294 17.17 -3.69 3.01
N LEU A 295 18.42 -3.91 3.43
CA LEU A 295 18.75 -4.50 4.73
C LEU A 295 18.28 -3.63 5.89
N VAL A 296 18.53 -2.31 5.81
CA VAL A 296 18.06 -1.36 6.82
C VAL A 296 16.52 -1.37 6.87
N LEU A 297 15.86 -1.36 5.71
CA LEU A 297 14.40 -1.43 5.63
C LEU A 297 13.85 -2.73 6.24
N LEU A 298 14.44 -3.88 5.89
CA LEU A 298 14.08 -5.19 6.43
C LEU A 298 14.21 -5.23 7.96
N ALA A 299 15.36 -4.77 8.49
CA ALA A 299 15.61 -4.74 9.92
C ALA A 299 14.59 -3.85 10.65
N ASN A 300 14.28 -2.67 10.08
CA ASN A 300 13.27 -1.77 10.63
C ASN A 300 11.88 -2.41 10.62
N VAL A 301 11.47 -3.09 9.55
CA VAL A 301 10.18 -3.78 9.47
C VAL A 301 10.09 -4.89 10.52
N ILE A 302 11.12 -5.74 10.64
CA ILE A 302 11.15 -6.82 11.63
C ILE A 302 11.06 -6.24 13.05
N ALA A 303 11.89 -5.25 13.38
CA ALA A 303 11.90 -4.62 14.69
C ALA A 303 10.54 -3.98 15.02
N MET A 304 9.97 -3.23 14.07
CA MET A 304 8.68 -2.57 14.24
C MET A 304 7.54 -3.57 14.45
N LEU A 305 7.51 -4.67 13.70
CA LEU A 305 6.50 -5.73 13.87
C LEU A 305 6.60 -6.38 15.25
N ILE A 306 7.80 -6.71 15.71
CA ILE A 306 8.01 -7.30 17.04
C ILE A 306 7.52 -6.35 18.13
N VAL A 307 7.95 -5.09 18.08
CA VAL A 307 7.60 -4.08 19.08
C VAL A 307 6.10 -3.79 19.06
N LEU A 308 5.50 -3.57 17.89
CA LEU A 308 4.08 -3.25 17.79
C LEU A 308 3.20 -4.40 18.28
N VAL A 309 3.49 -5.64 17.90
CA VAL A 309 2.73 -6.82 18.36
C VAL A 309 2.88 -7.00 19.87
N ALA A 310 4.08 -6.81 20.43
CA ALA A 310 4.32 -6.87 21.86
C ALA A 310 3.56 -5.78 22.62
N LEU A 311 3.54 -4.54 22.11
CA LEU A 311 2.78 -3.45 22.71
C LEU A 311 1.27 -3.71 22.67
N VAL A 312 0.74 -4.23 21.55
CA VAL A 312 -0.67 -4.62 21.46
C VAL A 312 -1.00 -5.72 22.48
N ALA A 313 -0.12 -6.71 22.64
CA ALA A 313 -0.31 -7.76 23.64
C ALA A 313 -0.27 -7.20 25.07
N LEU A 314 0.63 -6.27 25.38
CA LEU A 314 0.71 -5.60 26.67
C LEU A 314 -0.54 -4.79 26.98
N VAL A 315 -1.03 -4.02 25.99
CA VAL A 315 -2.28 -3.26 26.12
C VAL A 315 -3.46 -4.20 26.34
N ASN A 316 -3.52 -5.33 25.61
CA ASN A 316 -4.55 -6.34 25.82
C ASN A 316 -4.51 -6.94 27.22
N LEU A 317 -3.31 -7.19 27.77
CA LEU A 317 -3.16 -7.65 29.14
C LEU A 317 -3.67 -6.61 30.14
N LEU A 318 -3.31 -5.34 29.97
CA LEU A 318 -3.81 -4.25 30.81
C LEU A 318 -5.34 -4.11 30.74
N LEU A 319 -5.92 -4.22 29.54
CA LEU A 319 -7.37 -4.18 29.34
C LEU A 319 -8.09 -5.40 29.92
N SER A 320 -7.43 -6.57 29.99
CA SER A 320 -8.00 -7.76 30.60
C SER A 320 -8.16 -7.68 32.13
N LEU A 321 -7.56 -6.67 32.77
CA LEU A 321 -7.78 -6.37 34.20
C LEU A 321 -9.12 -5.68 34.46
N LEU A 322 -9.74 -5.10 33.43
CA LEU A 322 -11.06 -4.47 33.54
C LEU A 322 -12.17 -5.54 33.56
N PRO A 323 -13.35 -5.24 34.13
CA PRO A 323 -14.47 -6.17 34.12
C PRO A 323 -14.82 -6.62 32.70
N GLU A 324 -15.14 -7.90 32.54
CA GLU A 324 -15.54 -8.43 31.25
C GLU A 324 -16.78 -7.70 30.72
N MET A 325 -16.69 -7.20 29.50
CA MET A 325 -17.82 -6.59 28.80
C MET A 325 -18.38 -7.57 27.77
N ALA A 326 -19.65 -7.91 27.92
CA ALA A 326 -20.37 -8.89 27.09
C ALA A 326 -19.74 -10.30 27.11
N GLY A 327 -19.27 -10.77 28.28
CA GLY A 327 -18.80 -12.15 28.50
C GLY A 327 -17.42 -12.48 27.91
N ALA A 328 -16.61 -11.46 27.59
CA ALA A 328 -15.24 -11.62 27.14
C ALA A 328 -14.36 -10.45 27.62
N PRO A 329 -13.05 -10.67 27.84
CA PRO A 329 -12.13 -9.61 28.23
C PRO A 329 -12.05 -8.53 27.14
N LEU A 330 -11.82 -7.29 27.58
CA LEU A 330 -11.58 -6.18 26.68
C LEU A 330 -10.24 -6.36 25.98
N SER A 331 -10.20 -6.07 24.69
CA SER A 331 -8.98 -6.04 23.91
C SER A 331 -8.93 -4.78 23.05
N LEU A 332 -7.73 -4.35 22.67
CA LEU A 332 -7.52 -3.19 21.82
C LEU A 332 -8.25 -3.37 20.49
N GLN A 333 -8.28 -4.58 19.93
CA GLN A 333 -9.01 -4.88 18.70
C GLN A 333 -10.52 -4.67 18.86
N ARG A 334 -11.10 -5.02 20.01
CA ARG A 334 -12.54 -4.80 20.26
C ARG A 334 -12.85 -3.32 20.45
N LEU A 335 -11.98 -2.60 21.17
CA LEU A 335 -12.13 -1.17 21.40
C LEU A 335 -12.05 -0.39 20.09
N LEU A 336 -11.03 -0.67 19.26
CA LEU A 336 -10.85 -0.04 17.96
C LEU A 336 -11.89 -0.49 16.92
N GLY A 337 -12.49 -1.68 17.08
CA GLY A 337 -13.58 -2.13 16.21
C GLY A 337 -14.92 -1.48 16.53
N TRP A 338 -15.08 -0.91 17.74
CA TRP A 338 -16.28 -0.18 18.14
C TRP A 338 -16.19 1.33 17.82
N LEU A 339 -14.99 1.92 17.90
CA LEU A 339 -14.70 3.32 17.56
C LEU A 339 -14.75 3.56 16.05
#